data_AF-A0A954JDS6-F1
#
_entry.id   AF-A0A954JDS6-F1
#
_cell.length_a   1.000
_cell.length_b   1.000
_cell.length_c   1.000
_cell.angle_alpha   90.00
_cell.angle_beta   90.00
_cell.angle_gamma   90.00
#
_symmetry.space_group_name_H-M   'P 1'
#
loop_
_entity.id
_entity.type
_entity.pdbx_description
1 polymer ?
#
loop_
_entity_poly.entity_id
_entity_poly.type
_entity_poly.pdbx_seq_one_letter_code
_entity_poly.pdbx_strand_id
1 'polypeptide(L)'
;MDCRPDLNVRHIKAPCVALMAFVLGLGFGSFANAFEFEVQYTAEAHSGPYSGRVYLFFDVPGGEPRAGASTLRPKPVVALDVHDWMPHQKLTINSRTPGLMSFPKPLEELPIDGMHVQAVARFHHFSRVAATGAGNGCSGVETCRNQGPVSLTINRIIEGQPFPETESRRLLEVKSPQLSKFHQRDVIMRAGVLLPPSYATSPQRRYPVLISVPGFSGTHFEVARWKQNSLVAANGTEFILVIPDPSCPLGHHCFADSANNGPWGSAFVEEFIPQLDKAFRTDARPEARFLTGHSSGGWSSLWLQVAYPNDFGGTWSTSPDPVTFVDFQRINLYADANMYWDEHREHRPLARRQGQPFLWYEDFASYEHILGYGEQLHSFEAVFSPAVSVATPLDPTAVQNAIPAPNSTRPQPLWNWETGEIDHSVAQAWKKYDIVHLLESDDALRNQLRGKLTVIMGTADTFYLEGATRILQESMQRLNSNARIELVPDKTHFDLLDGALRSRIINEMATKYQSQQIGAAAPASN
;
A
#
# COMPACT_ATOMS: atom_id res chain seq x y z
N MET A 1 -21.86 -45.76 60.80
CA MET A 1 -23.04 -45.20 61.49
C MET A 1 -23.79 -44.39 60.45
N ASP A 2 -24.51 -45.01 59.52
CA ASP A 2 -25.80 -45.69 59.70
C ASP A 2 -26.77 -44.87 60.58
N CYS A 3 -27.75 -44.21 59.96
CA CYS A 3 -29.12 -44.73 59.90
C CYS A 3 -30.05 -43.77 59.11
N ARG A 4 -30.86 -44.36 58.22
CA ARG A 4 -32.09 -43.79 57.61
C ARG A 4 -33.23 -43.69 58.64
N PRO A 5 -34.40 -43.11 58.27
CA PRO A 5 -35.50 -43.86 57.59
C PRO A 5 -36.14 -43.06 56.40
N ASP A 6 -36.50 -43.61 55.23
CA ASP A 6 -37.67 -44.45 54.83
C ASP A 6 -39.02 -43.90 55.36
N LEU A 7 -40.16 -43.74 54.65
CA LEU A 7 -40.68 -44.18 53.34
C LEU A 7 -42.04 -43.45 53.04
N ASN A 8 -42.40 -43.42 51.74
CA ASN A 8 -43.74 -43.57 51.13
C ASN A 8 -44.78 -42.42 50.95
N VAL A 9 -44.80 -41.91 49.70
CA VAL A 9 -45.87 -41.96 48.67
C VAL A 9 -47.34 -41.79 49.10
N ARG A 10 -48.00 -40.76 48.51
CA ARG A 10 -49.35 -40.87 47.93
C ARG A 10 -49.52 -39.93 46.73
N HIS A 11 -49.74 -40.52 45.56
CA HIS A 11 -50.19 -39.84 44.34
C HIS A 11 -51.66 -39.43 44.47
N ILE A 12 -51.99 -38.18 44.12
CA ILE A 12 -53.33 -37.76 43.74
C ILE A 12 -53.23 -37.06 42.38
N LYS A 13 -53.87 -37.66 41.38
CA LYS A 13 -54.03 -37.11 40.02
C LYS A 13 -55.10 -36.02 40.05
N ALA A 14 -54.79 -34.85 39.49
CA ALA A 14 -55.77 -33.84 39.09
C ALA A 14 -55.57 -33.53 37.60
N PRO A 15 -56.65 -33.33 36.81
CA PRO A 15 -56.56 -33.21 35.37
C PRO A 15 -56.15 -31.79 34.96
N CYS A 16 -55.02 -31.65 34.27
CA CYS A 16 -54.67 -30.42 33.57
C CYS A 16 -55.58 -30.26 32.34
N VAL A 17 -56.49 -29.30 32.41
CA VAL A 17 -57.21 -28.75 31.27
C VAL A 17 -56.19 -28.06 30.35
N ALA A 18 -56.06 -28.56 29.12
CA ALA A 18 -55.24 -27.93 28.10
C ALA A 18 -55.90 -26.63 27.64
N LEU A 19 -55.35 -25.49 28.05
CA LEU A 19 -55.66 -24.20 27.45
C LEU A 19 -54.76 -24.03 26.21
N MET A 20 -55.34 -24.27 25.04
CA MET A 20 -54.70 -24.02 23.75
C MET A 20 -54.67 -22.50 23.52
N ALA A 21 -53.58 -21.84 23.94
CA ALA A 21 -53.36 -20.43 23.66
C ALA A 21 -52.97 -20.27 22.19
N PHE A 22 -53.90 -19.76 21.38
CA PHE A 22 -53.64 -19.26 20.04
C PHE A 22 -52.76 -18.00 20.15
N VAL A 23 -51.43 -18.18 20.16
CA VAL A 23 -50.51 -17.06 19.98
C VAL A 23 -50.58 -16.69 18.50
N LEU A 24 -51.36 -15.67 18.19
CA LEU A 24 -51.23 -14.91 16.94
C LEU A 24 -49.78 -14.46 16.86
N GLY A 25 -49.01 -15.14 15.99
CA GLY A 25 -47.71 -14.68 15.56
C GLY A 25 -47.87 -13.34 14.87
N LEU A 26 -47.75 -12.26 15.63
CA LEU A 26 -47.29 -10.99 15.09
C LEU A 26 -45.86 -11.26 14.64
N GLY A 27 -45.71 -11.63 13.36
CA GLY A 27 -44.44 -11.58 12.69
C GLY A 27 -43.92 -10.15 12.84
N PHE A 28 -42.89 -9.97 13.67
CA PHE A 28 -41.97 -8.89 13.47
C PHE A 28 -41.33 -9.17 12.11
N GLY A 29 -41.94 -8.65 11.05
CA GLY A 29 -41.23 -8.50 9.79
C GLY A 29 -39.97 -7.73 10.12
N SER A 30 -38.81 -8.37 9.95
CA SER A 30 -37.57 -7.63 9.79
C SER A 30 -37.83 -6.64 8.66
N PHE A 31 -37.95 -5.36 8.99
CA PHE A 31 -37.89 -4.33 7.97
C PHE A 31 -36.45 -4.40 7.46
N ALA A 32 -36.22 -5.17 6.40
CA ALA A 32 -34.98 -5.09 5.65
C ALA A 32 -34.75 -3.61 5.34
N ASN A 33 -33.58 -3.07 5.68
CA ASN A 33 -33.29 -1.68 5.38
C ASN A 33 -33.43 -1.47 3.88
N ALA A 34 -34.31 -0.56 3.48
CA ALA A 34 -34.63 -0.28 2.09
C ALA A 34 -33.85 0.96 1.63
N PHE A 35 -32.56 1.03 1.94
CA PHE A 35 -31.72 2.11 1.44
C PHE A 35 -31.67 2.04 -0.08
N GLU A 36 -31.98 3.17 -0.70
CA GLU A 36 -31.89 3.37 -2.13
C GLU A 36 -31.10 4.65 -2.38
N PHE A 37 -30.21 4.62 -3.36
CA PHE A 37 -29.42 5.78 -3.77
C PHE A 37 -29.65 6.01 -5.26
N GLU A 38 -29.93 7.26 -5.62
CA GLU A 38 -29.96 7.70 -7.01
C GLU A 38 -28.67 8.46 -7.31
N VAL A 39 -27.75 7.86 -8.05
CA VAL A 39 -26.49 8.49 -8.41
C VAL A 39 -26.53 8.94 -9.87
N GLN A 40 -26.07 10.15 -10.14
CA GLN A 40 -25.85 10.67 -11.50
C GLN A 40 -24.55 11.47 -11.53
N TYR A 41 -24.01 11.73 -12.72
CA TYR A 41 -22.93 12.69 -12.92
C TYR A 41 -23.29 13.72 -13.98
N THR A 42 -22.68 14.90 -13.91
CA THR A 42 -22.96 15.99 -14.87
C THR A 42 -21.96 16.01 -16.02
N ALA A 43 -22.36 16.58 -17.16
CA ALA A 43 -21.47 16.73 -18.31
C ALA A 43 -20.25 17.62 -18.03
N GLU A 44 -20.34 18.52 -17.04
CA GLU A 44 -19.20 19.34 -16.58
C GLU A 44 -18.17 18.52 -15.80
N ALA A 45 -18.59 17.50 -15.07
CA ALA A 45 -17.67 16.61 -14.36
C ALA A 45 -17.00 15.62 -15.32
N HIS A 46 -17.76 15.03 -16.24
CA HIS A 46 -17.24 14.16 -17.28
C HIS A 46 -18.17 14.23 -18.51
N SER A 47 -17.63 14.59 -19.67
CA SER A 47 -18.47 14.97 -20.83
C SER A 47 -18.95 13.80 -21.69
N GLY A 48 -18.34 12.62 -21.54
CA GLY A 48 -18.65 11.43 -22.33
C GLY A 48 -19.25 10.29 -21.51
N PRO A 49 -19.49 9.10 -22.12
CA PRO A 49 -19.80 7.89 -21.39
C PRO A 49 -18.68 7.53 -20.41
N TYR A 50 -19.04 6.93 -19.28
CA TYR A 50 -18.12 6.39 -18.30
C TYR A 50 -18.29 4.88 -18.13
N SER A 51 -17.16 4.17 -18.22
CA SER A 51 -17.03 2.77 -17.86
C SER A 51 -15.96 2.64 -16.78
N GLY A 52 -16.32 2.09 -15.63
CA GLY A 52 -15.46 2.04 -14.45
C GLY A 52 -16.25 1.86 -13.15
N ARG A 53 -15.63 2.20 -12.02
CA ARG A 53 -16.21 1.98 -10.69
C ARG A 53 -16.79 3.27 -10.09
N VAL A 54 -18.01 3.16 -9.57
CA VAL A 54 -18.69 4.17 -8.76
C VAL A 54 -18.76 3.69 -7.32
N TYR A 55 -18.44 4.57 -6.38
CA TYR A 55 -18.39 4.29 -4.95
C TYR A 55 -19.38 5.15 -4.18
N LEU A 56 -19.95 4.60 -3.13
CA LEU A 56 -20.62 5.31 -2.06
C LEU A 56 -19.80 5.14 -0.78
N PHE A 57 -19.16 6.20 -0.33
CA PHE A 57 -18.43 6.22 0.94
C PHE A 57 -19.34 6.72 2.05
N PHE A 58 -19.32 6.03 3.18
CA PHE A 58 -20.14 6.37 4.34
C PHE A 58 -19.28 6.74 5.54
N ASP A 59 -19.70 7.75 6.29
CA ASP A 59 -19.03 8.15 7.53
C ASP A 59 -20.01 8.76 8.54
N VAL A 60 -19.60 8.86 9.80
CA VAL A 60 -20.35 9.64 10.78
C VAL A 60 -20.40 11.12 10.38
N PRO A 61 -21.46 11.87 10.75
CA PRO A 61 -21.53 13.30 10.46
C PRO A 61 -20.32 14.08 10.97
N GLY A 62 -19.83 15.04 10.20
CA GLY A 62 -18.71 15.92 10.60
C GLY A 62 -17.61 16.14 9.57
N GLY A 63 -17.68 15.50 8.39
CA GLY A 63 -16.72 15.70 7.31
C GLY A 63 -17.19 15.11 5.98
N GLU A 64 -16.28 15.08 4.99
CA GLU A 64 -16.49 14.40 3.71
C GLU A 64 -16.17 12.90 3.82
N PRO A 65 -17.15 11.98 3.64
CA PRO A 65 -16.94 10.55 3.79
C PRO A 65 -15.77 9.97 2.97
N ARG A 66 -15.56 10.47 1.75
CA ARG A 66 -14.45 10.02 0.88
C ARG A 66 -13.06 10.25 1.51
N ALA A 67 -12.91 11.27 2.34
CA ALA A 67 -11.64 11.59 3.00
C ALA A 67 -11.34 10.65 4.18
N GLY A 68 -12.35 9.94 4.67
CA GLY A 68 -12.23 8.96 5.76
C GLY A 68 -11.94 7.53 5.30
N ALA A 69 -11.88 7.26 3.99
CA ALA A 69 -11.59 5.94 3.44
C ALA A 69 -10.17 5.49 3.82
N SER A 70 -10.05 4.31 4.44
CA SER A 70 -8.78 3.78 4.93
C SER A 70 -8.85 2.27 5.13
N THR A 71 -7.88 1.53 4.62
CA THR A 71 -7.77 0.08 4.86
C THR A 71 -7.39 -0.26 6.30
N LEU A 72 -6.74 0.66 7.04
CA LEU A 72 -6.38 0.47 8.46
C LEU A 72 -7.53 0.78 9.43
N ARG A 73 -8.53 1.55 8.97
CA ARG A 73 -9.74 1.88 9.73
C ARG A 73 -10.92 1.88 8.76
N PRO A 74 -11.30 0.71 8.24
CA PRO A 74 -12.28 0.62 7.19
C PRO A 74 -13.64 1.10 7.69
N LYS A 75 -14.30 1.91 6.88
CA LYS A 75 -15.66 2.41 7.10
C LYS A 75 -16.60 1.72 6.12
N PRO A 76 -17.92 1.74 6.34
CA PRO A 76 -18.83 1.19 5.35
C PRO A 76 -18.61 1.83 3.98
N VAL A 77 -18.60 0.99 2.95
CA VAL A 77 -18.43 1.41 1.55
C VAL A 77 -19.23 0.48 0.66
N VAL A 78 -19.79 1.03 -0.39
CA VAL A 78 -20.47 0.30 -1.45
C VAL A 78 -19.85 0.70 -2.78
N ALA A 79 -19.70 -0.25 -3.69
CA ALA A 79 -19.23 0.03 -5.04
C ALA A 79 -20.01 -0.76 -6.10
N LEU A 80 -20.10 -0.15 -7.28
CA LEU A 80 -20.74 -0.73 -8.46
C LEU A 80 -19.88 -0.43 -9.68
N ASP A 81 -19.60 -1.45 -10.47
CA ASP A 81 -18.99 -1.29 -11.78
C ASP A 81 -20.08 -0.96 -12.82
N VAL A 82 -19.84 0.06 -13.62
CA VAL A 82 -20.78 0.60 -14.60
C VAL A 82 -20.16 0.60 -15.99
N HIS A 83 -21.01 0.47 -17.01
CA HIS A 83 -20.61 0.43 -18.41
C HIS A 83 -21.43 1.43 -19.21
N ASP A 84 -20.75 2.24 -20.02
CA ASP A 84 -21.34 3.27 -20.89
C ASP A 84 -22.38 4.13 -20.15
N TRP A 85 -22.14 4.39 -18.86
CA TRP A 85 -22.99 5.25 -18.04
C TRP A 85 -22.92 6.66 -18.62
N MET A 86 -24.05 7.26 -18.97
CA MET A 86 -24.11 8.56 -19.65
C MET A 86 -24.28 9.73 -18.67
N PRO A 87 -23.83 10.95 -19.01
CA PRO A 87 -24.07 12.12 -18.18
C PRO A 87 -25.58 12.34 -17.98
N HIS A 88 -25.98 12.70 -16.77
CA HIS A 88 -27.37 12.87 -16.31
C HIS A 88 -28.24 11.60 -16.31
N GLN A 89 -27.69 10.45 -16.70
CA GLN A 89 -28.37 9.17 -16.52
C GLN A 89 -28.33 8.80 -15.04
N LYS A 90 -29.50 8.48 -14.48
CA LYS A 90 -29.60 8.01 -13.09
C LYS A 90 -29.23 6.53 -12.98
N LEU A 91 -28.41 6.20 -11.98
CA LEU A 91 -28.17 4.86 -11.48
C LEU A 91 -28.93 4.69 -10.17
N THR A 92 -29.72 3.63 -10.08
CA THR A 92 -30.40 3.24 -8.83
C THR A 92 -29.59 2.14 -8.16
N ILE A 93 -29.08 2.43 -6.96
CA ILE A 93 -28.29 1.51 -6.14
C ILE A 93 -29.11 1.12 -4.92
N ASN A 94 -29.45 -0.16 -4.79
CA ASN A 94 -30.13 -0.75 -3.63
C ASN A 94 -29.69 -2.22 -3.46
N SER A 95 -30.19 -2.92 -2.43
CA SER A 95 -29.82 -4.30 -2.11
C SER A 95 -30.07 -5.33 -3.24
N ARG A 96 -30.85 -4.96 -4.26
CA ARG A 96 -31.16 -5.81 -5.42
C ARG A 96 -30.33 -5.47 -6.66
N THR A 97 -29.45 -4.47 -6.59
CA THR A 97 -28.58 -4.09 -7.70
C THR A 97 -27.59 -5.22 -8.03
N PRO A 98 -27.61 -5.79 -9.25
CA PRO A 98 -26.66 -6.83 -9.64
C PRO A 98 -25.22 -6.32 -9.63
N GLY A 99 -24.29 -7.14 -9.13
CA GLY A 99 -22.86 -6.80 -9.07
C GLY A 99 -22.49 -5.77 -8.00
N LEU A 100 -23.41 -5.45 -7.08
CA LEU A 100 -23.12 -4.54 -5.98
C LEU A 100 -22.13 -5.18 -5.00
N MET A 101 -21.05 -4.47 -4.72
CA MET A 101 -20.07 -4.82 -3.69
C MET A 101 -20.29 -3.93 -2.46
N SER A 102 -20.15 -4.51 -1.26
CA SER A 102 -20.36 -3.77 -0.01
C SER A 102 -19.49 -4.31 1.12
N PHE A 103 -19.02 -3.43 1.98
CA PHE A 103 -18.26 -3.77 3.19
C PHE A 103 -18.82 -3.01 4.41
N PRO A 104 -18.79 -3.60 5.62
CA PRO A 104 -18.36 -4.98 5.91
C PRO A 104 -19.45 -6.04 5.65
N LYS A 105 -20.64 -5.60 5.27
CA LYS A 105 -21.82 -6.44 5.10
C LYS A 105 -22.61 -6.03 3.85
N PRO A 106 -23.57 -6.87 3.39
CA PRO A 106 -24.56 -6.45 2.40
C PRO A 106 -25.22 -5.11 2.78
N LEU A 107 -25.58 -4.31 1.77
CA LEU A 107 -26.12 -2.96 1.95
C LEU A 107 -27.30 -2.89 2.94
N GLU A 108 -28.20 -3.86 2.88
CA GLU A 108 -29.37 -3.98 3.76
C GLU A 108 -29.03 -4.20 5.24
N GLU A 109 -27.81 -4.65 5.55
CA GLU A 109 -27.34 -4.88 6.92
C GLU A 109 -26.41 -3.76 7.42
N LEU A 110 -26.05 -2.79 6.57
CA LEU A 110 -25.16 -1.72 6.96
C LEU A 110 -25.85 -0.76 7.96
N PRO A 111 -25.19 -0.37 9.07
CA PRO A 111 -25.76 0.54 10.05
C PRO A 111 -25.60 2.00 9.61
N ILE A 112 -26.15 2.34 8.43
CA ILE A 112 -25.89 3.62 7.76
C ILE A 112 -26.99 4.67 7.94
N ASP A 113 -28.09 4.38 8.65
CA ASP A 113 -29.13 5.39 8.89
C ASP A 113 -28.55 6.59 9.66
N GLY A 114 -28.78 7.81 9.18
CA GLY A 114 -28.23 9.03 9.76
C GLY A 114 -26.73 9.26 9.53
N MET A 115 -26.01 8.34 8.88
CA MET A 115 -24.64 8.57 8.41
C MET A 115 -24.61 9.55 7.24
N HIS A 116 -23.45 10.17 7.01
CA HIS A 116 -23.18 10.91 5.79
C HIS A 116 -22.74 9.96 4.67
N VAL A 117 -23.17 10.23 3.44
CA VAL A 117 -22.78 9.51 2.22
C VAL A 117 -22.25 10.48 1.17
N GLN A 118 -21.27 10.01 0.39
CA GLN A 118 -20.74 10.75 -0.76
C GLN A 118 -20.45 9.78 -1.90
N ALA A 119 -20.89 10.14 -3.11
CA ALA A 119 -20.58 9.41 -4.32
C ALA A 119 -19.23 9.85 -4.90
N VAL A 120 -18.46 8.88 -5.37
CA VAL A 120 -17.20 9.11 -6.10
C VAL A 120 -17.21 8.24 -7.36
N ALA A 121 -16.79 8.79 -8.49
CA ALA A 121 -16.54 8.03 -9.71
C ALA A 121 -15.06 8.18 -10.08
N ARG A 122 -14.39 7.05 -10.35
CA ARG A 122 -12.96 7.03 -10.70
C ARG A 122 -12.76 7.41 -12.17
N PHE A 123 -13.09 8.65 -12.52
CA PHE A 123 -12.98 9.18 -13.89
C PHE A 123 -11.53 9.21 -14.39
N HIS A 124 -10.56 9.39 -13.49
CA HIS A 124 -9.15 9.35 -13.83
C HIS A 124 -8.55 7.98 -13.49
N HIS A 125 -8.58 7.06 -14.46
CA HIS A 125 -8.14 5.67 -14.26
C HIS A 125 -6.64 5.55 -13.89
N PHE A 126 -5.81 6.56 -14.17
CA PHE A 126 -4.41 6.56 -13.77
C PHE A 126 -4.16 7.07 -12.34
N SER A 127 -5.21 7.54 -11.66
CA SER A 127 -5.11 7.90 -10.26
C SER A 127 -4.94 6.64 -9.41
N ARG A 128 -3.91 6.62 -8.55
CA ARG A 128 -3.68 5.52 -7.61
C ARG A 128 -4.81 5.40 -6.57
N VAL A 129 -5.32 6.53 -6.08
CA VAL A 129 -6.27 6.55 -4.96
C VAL A 129 -7.69 6.73 -5.49
N ALA A 130 -8.60 5.81 -5.14
CA ALA A 130 -10.00 5.88 -5.58
C ALA A 130 -10.74 7.07 -4.93
N ALA A 131 -10.71 7.17 -3.59
CA ALA A 131 -11.58 8.08 -2.85
C ALA A 131 -11.21 9.57 -2.95
N THR A 132 -9.90 9.87 -2.98
CA THR A 132 -9.36 11.25 -2.92
C THR A 132 -8.43 11.58 -4.08
N GLY A 133 -8.31 10.68 -5.05
CA GLY A 133 -7.42 10.87 -6.20
C GLY A 133 -7.81 12.05 -7.06
N ALA A 134 -6.82 12.89 -7.41
CA ALA A 134 -7.01 13.99 -8.34
C ALA A 134 -7.53 13.50 -9.70
N GLY A 135 -8.49 14.24 -10.26
CA GLY A 135 -9.17 13.89 -11.51
C GLY A 135 -10.39 12.98 -11.34
N ASN A 136 -10.64 12.41 -10.16
CA ASN A 136 -11.87 11.66 -9.91
C ASN A 136 -13.05 12.61 -9.66
N GLY A 137 -14.25 12.17 -10.03
CA GLY A 137 -15.48 12.90 -9.77
C GLY A 137 -15.98 12.66 -8.35
N CYS A 138 -16.51 13.67 -7.68
CA CYS A 138 -17.22 13.51 -6.42
C CYS A 138 -18.51 14.33 -6.34
N SER A 139 -19.46 13.86 -5.53
CA SER A 139 -20.67 14.59 -5.19
C SER A 139 -20.50 15.52 -3.99
N GLY A 140 -21.56 16.26 -3.67
CA GLY A 140 -21.79 16.78 -2.31
C GLY A 140 -22.00 15.66 -1.30
N VAL A 141 -22.06 16.02 -0.02
CA VAL A 141 -22.34 15.09 1.08
C VAL A 141 -23.82 15.12 1.40
N GLU A 142 -24.45 13.95 1.48
CA GLU A 142 -25.85 13.80 1.84
C GLU A 142 -26.00 12.96 3.11
N THR A 143 -27.19 12.99 3.72
CA THR A 143 -27.52 12.13 4.87
C THR A 143 -28.30 10.91 4.42
N CYS A 144 -27.83 9.73 4.81
CA CYS A 144 -28.55 8.48 4.64
C CYS A 144 -29.86 8.49 5.42
N ARG A 145 -30.96 8.14 4.75
CA ARG A 145 -32.28 8.00 5.36
C ARG A 145 -32.97 6.79 4.78
N ASN A 146 -33.56 5.95 5.62
CA ASN A 146 -34.39 4.83 5.18
C ASN A 146 -35.81 5.29 4.78
N GLN A 147 -35.92 6.38 4.00
CA GLN A 147 -37.18 7.02 3.58
C GLN A 147 -37.06 7.56 2.16
N GLY A 148 -37.02 6.65 1.18
CA GLY A 148 -36.88 6.98 -0.25
C GLY A 148 -35.42 7.18 -0.68
N PRO A 149 -35.19 7.44 -1.98
CA PRO A 149 -33.85 7.48 -2.53
C PRO A 149 -33.05 8.70 -2.06
N VAL A 150 -31.81 8.47 -1.65
CA VAL A 150 -30.83 9.54 -1.41
C VAL A 150 -30.20 9.92 -2.76
N SER A 151 -30.47 11.12 -3.25
CA SER A 151 -29.95 11.60 -4.54
C SER A 151 -28.53 12.16 -4.41
N LEU A 152 -27.60 11.63 -5.18
CA LEU A 152 -26.20 12.05 -5.23
C LEU A 152 -25.84 12.48 -6.66
N THR A 153 -25.39 13.72 -6.82
CA THR A 153 -24.94 14.25 -8.11
C THR A 153 -23.43 14.50 -8.08
N ILE A 154 -22.68 13.75 -8.88
CA ILE A 154 -21.24 13.94 -9.10
C ILE A 154 -21.07 15.12 -10.07
N ASN A 155 -20.72 16.29 -9.53
CA ASN A 155 -20.61 17.55 -10.27
C ASN A 155 -19.28 18.29 -10.01
N ARG A 156 -18.36 17.68 -9.26
CA ARG A 156 -17.04 18.24 -8.96
C ARG A 156 -15.96 17.25 -9.36
N ILE A 157 -14.81 17.78 -9.78
CA ILE A 157 -13.58 17.01 -9.96
C ILE A 157 -12.65 17.33 -8.79
N ILE A 158 -12.08 16.28 -8.22
CA ILE A 158 -11.10 16.42 -7.14
C ILE A 158 -9.84 17.03 -7.73
N GLU A 159 -9.47 18.19 -7.23
CA GLU A 159 -8.27 18.91 -7.67
C GLU A 159 -7.00 18.29 -7.08
N GLY A 160 -5.92 18.29 -7.88
CA GLY A 160 -4.59 17.93 -7.39
C GLY A 160 -3.98 19.08 -6.60
N GLN A 161 -3.18 18.74 -5.59
CA GLN A 161 -2.41 19.75 -4.86
C GLN A 161 -1.21 20.20 -5.71
N PRO A 162 -0.92 21.51 -5.84
CA PRO A 162 0.31 21.97 -6.46
C PRO A 162 1.52 21.58 -5.61
N PHE A 163 2.61 21.19 -6.26
CA PHE A 163 3.86 20.92 -5.54
C PHE A 163 4.34 22.21 -4.86
N PRO A 164 4.69 22.17 -3.56
CA PRO A 164 4.94 23.39 -2.81
C PRO A 164 6.35 23.93 -3.07
N GLU A 165 6.68 24.40 -4.27
CA GLU A 165 8.06 24.84 -4.59
C GLU A 165 8.57 26.00 -3.72
N THR A 166 9.88 25.99 -3.47
CA THR A 166 10.66 27.09 -2.85
C THR A 166 12.06 27.11 -3.46
N GLU A 167 12.91 28.07 -3.07
CA GLU A 167 14.31 28.10 -3.51
C GLU A 167 15.09 26.83 -3.16
N SER A 168 14.79 26.20 -2.02
CA SER A 168 15.45 24.99 -1.55
C SER A 168 14.66 23.71 -1.80
N ARG A 169 13.36 23.78 -2.15
CA ARG A 169 12.49 22.63 -2.43
C ARG A 169 11.98 22.70 -3.86
N ARG A 170 12.44 21.78 -4.71
CA ARG A 170 12.17 21.77 -6.15
C ARG A 170 11.47 20.49 -6.57
N LEU A 171 10.61 20.56 -7.57
CA LEU A 171 10.09 19.38 -8.26
C LEU A 171 11.04 19.02 -9.40
N LEU A 172 11.42 17.74 -9.49
CA LEU A 172 12.06 17.18 -10.68
C LEU A 172 11.07 16.27 -11.39
N GLU A 173 10.79 16.57 -12.66
CA GLU A 173 9.98 15.74 -13.54
C GLU A 173 10.83 15.21 -14.69
N VAL A 174 10.79 13.91 -14.91
CA VAL A 174 11.55 13.23 -15.97
C VAL A 174 10.60 12.35 -16.76
N LYS A 175 10.36 12.68 -18.04
CA LYS A 175 9.68 11.78 -18.95
C LYS A 175 10.57 10.55 -19.19
N SER A 176 10.02 9.36 -18.96
CA SER A 176 10.73 8.08 -19.13
C SER A 176 10.43 7.47 -20.50
N PRO A 177 11.40 7.40 -21.44
CA PRO A 177 11.25 6.62 -22.66
C PRO A 177 10.90 5.14 -22.39
N GLN A 178 11.57 4.48 -21.44
CA GLN A 178 11.33 3.07 -21.10
C GLN A 178 9.89 2.82 -20.62
N LEU A 179 9.42 3.58 -19.64
CA LEU A 179 8.06 3.42 -19.12
C LEU A 179 7.02 3.91 -20.14
N SER A 180 7.31 4.96 -20.90
CA SER A 180 6.35 5.45 -21.91
C SER A 180 6.14 4.43 -23.03
N LYS A 181 7.21 3.72 -23.43
CA LYS A 181 7.13 2.60 -24.37
C LYS A 181 6.31 1.44 -23.78
N PHE A 182 6.55 1.07 -22.53
CA PHE A 182 5.83 -0.01 -21.87
C PHE A 182 4.33 0.29 -21.75
N HIS A 183 3.97 1.49 -21.29
CA HIS A 183 2.59 1.91 -21.06
C HIS A 183 1.88 2.46 -22.31
N GLN A 184 2.61 2.62 -23.42
CA GLN A 184 2.14 3.23 -24.69
C GLN A 184 1.49 4.61 -24.50
N ARG A 185 1.99 5.37 -23.54
CA ARG A 185 1.59 6.75 -23.23
C ARG A 185 2.74 7.44 -22.54
N ASP A 186 2.72 8.76 -22.48
CA ASP A 186 3.72 9.47 -21.69
C ASP A 186 3.64 9.09 -20.21
N VAL A 187 4.79 8.67 -19.66
CA VAL A 187 4.98 8.42 -18.24
C VAL A 187 6.07 9.35 -17.72
N ILE A 188 5.73 10.12 -16.68
CA ILE A 188 6.59 11.11 -16.03
C ILE A 188 6.93 10.61 -14.63
N MET A 189 8.22 10.37 -14.38
CA MET A 189 8.75 10.11 -13.06
C MET A 189 8.91 11.44 -12.31
N ARG A 190 8.58 11.47 -11.02
CA ARG A 190 8.60 12.68 -10.20
C ARG A 190 9.44 12.48 -8.95
N ALA A 191 10.13 13.52 -8.51
CA ALA A 191 10.69 13.58 -7.17
C ALA A 191 10.68 14.98 -6.58
N GLY A 192 10.47 15.05 -5.27
CA GLY A 192 10.71 16.25 -4.49
C GLY A 192 12.17 16.29 -4.09
N VAL A 193 12.85 17.38 -4.40
CA VAL A 193 14.28 17.57 -4.12
C VAL A 193 14.44 18.68 -3.09
N LEU A 194 15.11 18.38 -1.97
CA LEU A 194 15.48 19.36 -0.94
C LEU A 194 16.99 19.61 -0.99
N LEU A 195 17.34 20.87 -1.22
CA LEU A 195 18.71 21.34 -1.37
C LEU A 195 19.31 21.67 0.00
N PRO A 196 20.59 21.33 0.24
CA PRO A 196 21.23 21.57 1.53
C PRO A 196 21.46 23.06 1.81
N PRO A 197 21.69 23.46 3.08
CA PRO A 197 21.87 24.87 3.45
C PRO A 197 22.95 25.60 2.65
N SER A 198 24.10 24.95 2.38
CA SER A 198 25.19 25.60 1.67
C SER A 198 25.00 25.64 0.14
N TYR A 199 23.89 25.10 -0.40
CA TYR A 199 23.73 24.93 -1.84
C TYR A 199 23.85 26.25 -2.61
N ALA A 200 23.15 27.29 -2.16
CA ALA A 200 23.16 28.60 -2.83
C ALA A 200 24.50 29.36 -2.66
N THR A 201 25.18 29.20 -1.52
CA THR A 201 26.39 29.95 -1.18
C THR A 201 27.69 29.27 -1.61
N SER A 202 27.64 27.97 -1.95
CA SER A 202 28.80 27.18 -2.37
C SER A 202 28.60 26.63 -3.80
N PRO A 203 28.74 27.47 -4.85
CA PRO A 203 28.37 27.11 -6.23
C PRO A 203 29.25 26.03 -6.86
N GLN A 204 30.48 25.82 -6.34
CA GLN A 204 31.41 24.79 -6.82
C GLN A 204 31.31 23.47 -6.05
N ARG A 205 30.59 23.45 -4.91
CA ARG A 205 30.45 22.25 -4.08
C ARG A 205 29.47 21.27 -4.74
N ARG A 206 29.88 20.00 -4.81
CA ARG A 206 29.01 18.86 -5.11
C ARG A 206 28.63 18.13 -3.82
N TYR A 207 27.44 17.56 -3.80
CA TYR A 207 26.84 16.98 -2.59
C TYR A 207 26.50 15.50 -2.80
N PRO A 208 26.75 14.62 -1.81
CA PRO A 208 26.19 13.28 -1.83
C PRO A 208 24.66 13.33 -1.84
N VAL A 209 24.03 12.26 -2.32
CA VAL A 209 22.58 12.17 -2.48
C VAL A 209 22.00 11.19 -1.47
N LEU A 210 20.96 11.62 -0.75
CA LEU A 210 20.10 10.76 0.05
C LEU A 210 18.79 10.55 -0.69
N ILE A 211 18.53 9.34 -1.16
CA ILE A 211 17.26 8.94 -1.76
C ILE A 211 16.43 8.28 -0.65
N SER A 212 15.36 8.95 -0.23
CA SER A 212 14.43 8.43 0.79
C SER A 212 13.11 8.05 0.14
N VAL A 213 12.89 6.76 -0.08
CA VAL A 213 11.68 6.24 -0.71
C VAL A 213 10.53 6.27 0.30
N PRO A 214 9.40 6.93 -0.02
CA PRO A 214 8.21 6.91 0.83
C PRO A 214 7.65 5.50 1.06
N GLY A 215 6.93 5.30 2.16
CA GLY A 215 6.14 4.08 2.38
C GLY A 215 4.87 4.04 1.53
N PHE A 216 4.07 2.98 1.66
CA PHE A 216 2.75 2.90 1.04
C PHE A 216 1.92 4.15 1.40
N SER A 217 1.16 4.67 0.43
CA SER A 217 0.45 5.98 0.43
C SER A 217 1.30 7.25 0.29
N GLY A 218 2.61 7.19 0.59
CA GLY A 218 3.52 8.33 0.48
C GLY A 218 3.85 8.70 -0.97
N THR A 219 4.23 9.96 -1.19
CA THR A 219 4.58 10.50 -2.52
C THR A 219 5.75 11.48 -2.41
N HIS A 220 6.18 12.00 -3.55
CA HIS A 220 7.20 13.05 -3.64
C HIS A 220 6.89 14.32 -2.82
N PHE A 221 5.64 14.55 -2.43
CA PHE A 221 5.23 15.66 -1.54
C PHE A 221 5.78 15.54 -0.11
N GLU A 222 6.20 14.34 0.33
CA GLU A 222 6.75 14.15 1.67
C GLU A 222 8.05 14.92 1.91
N VAL A 223 8.73 15.39 0.84
CA VAL A 223 9.85 16.32 0.95
C VAL A 223 9.50 17.56 1.78
N ALA A 224 8.23 17.96 1.83
CA ALA A 224 7.76 19.10 2.64
C ALA A 224 7.83 18.88 4.15
N ARG A 225 7.98 17.62 4.60
CA ARG A 225 8.17 17.27 6.02
C ARG A 225 9.62 17.43 6.48
N TRP A 226 10.54 17.62 5.55
CA TRP A 226 11.98 17.73 5.83
C TRP A 226 12.41 19.19 5.94
N LYS A 227 13.42 19.44 6.79
CA LYS A 227 14.07 20.74 6.95
C LYS A 227 15.49 20.66 6.42
N GLN A 228 16.02 21.72 5.80
CA GLN A 228 17.40 21.68 5.25
C GLN A 228 18.43 21.27 6.32
N ASN A 229 18.29 21.74 7.55
CA ASN A 229 19.20 21.38 8.66
C ASN A 229 19.14 19.89 9.04
N SER A 230 18.06 19.17 8.72
CA SER A 230 18.01 17.72 8.93
C SER A 230 18.89 16.94 7.95
N LEU A 231 19.40 17.59 6.89
CA LEU A 231 20.30 17.00 5.90
C LEU A 231 21.79 17.22 6.23
N VAL A 232 22.08 17.88 7.36
CA VAL A 232 23.44 18.17 7.81
C VAL A 232 23.83 17.12 8.86
N ALA A 233 24.80 16.29 8.52
CA ALA A 233 25.37 15.33 9.46
C ALA A 233 26.30 16.03 10.47
N ALA A 234 26.54 15.37 11.60
CA ALA A 234 27.40 15.86 12.68
C ALA A 234 28.84 16.16 12.22
N ASN A 235 29.31 15.50 11.16
CA ASN A 235 30.63 15.73 10.57
C ASN A 235 30.67 16.85 9.50
N GLY A 236 29.58 17.62 9.34
CA GLY A 236 29.46 18.70 8.37
C GLY A 236 29.15 18.27 6.93
N THR A 237 28.93 16.97 6.68
CA THR A 237 28.44 16.50 5.38
C THR A 237 27.01 16.95 5.19
N GLU A 238 26.72 17.53 4.02
CA GLU A 238 25.37 17.97 3.65
C GLU A 238 24.89 17.14 2.47
N PHE A 239 23.65 16.65 2.53
CA PHE A 239 23.05 15.85 1.45
C PHE A 239 22.09 16.68 0.60
N ILE A 240 22.01 16.34 -0.69
CA ILE A 240 20.79 16.60 -1.47
C ILE A 240 19.82 15.46 -1.15
N LEU A 241 18.64 15.79 -0.62
CA LEU A 241 17.58 14.82 -0.38
C LEU A 241 16.69 14.71 -1.61
N VAL A 242 16.40 13.47 -2.01
CA VAL A 242 15.49 13.13 -3.10
C VAL A 242 14.40 12.22 -2.54
N ILE A 243 13.14 12.67 -2.63
CA ILE A 243 11.95 11.88 -2.31
C ILE A 243 11.27 11.54 -3.64
N PRO A 244 11.53 10.37 -4.24
CA PRO A 244 10.86 9.99 -5.47
C PRO A 244 9.39 9.65 -5.19
N ASP A 245 8.53 9.82 -6.20
CA ASP A 245 7.15 9.35 -6.14
C ASP A 245 7.12 7.86 -6.50
N PRO A 246 6.78 6.96 -5.55
CA PRO A 246 6.74 5.54 -5.83
C PRO A 246 5.36 5.08 -6.34
N SER A 247 4.45 6.01 -6.66
CA SER A 247 3.08 5.71 -7.05
C SER A 247 2.94 5.50 -8.56
N CYS A 248 2.34 4.38 -8.94
CA CYS A 248 1.73 4.16 -10.26
C CYS A 248 0.23 3.89 -10.06
N PRO A 249 -0.57 3.75 -11.13
CA PRO A 249 -2.00 3.52 -10.94
C PRO A 249 -2.28 2.20 -10.20
N LEU A 250 -1.51 1.13 -10.42
CA LEU A 250 -1.66 -0.16 -9.72
C LEU A 250 -1.18 -0.16 -8.26
N GLY A 251 -0.59 0.94 -7.76
CA GLY A 251 -0.18 1.05 -6.37
C GLY A 251 1.24 1.56 -6.20
N HIS A 252 1.93 1.04 -5.18
CA HIS A 252 3.35 1.32 -4.98
C HIS A 252 4.18 0.40 -5.90
N HIS A 253 4.93 0.93 -6.86
CA HIS A 253 5.65 0.11 -7.85
C HIS A 253 6.98 -0.47 -7.34
N CYS A 254 7.38 -0.10 -6.12
CA CYS A 254 8.54 -0.62 -5.38
C CYS A 254 9.90 -0.48 -6.07
N PHE A 255 9.99 0.34 -7.12
CA PHE A 255 11.12 0.40 -8.05
C PHE A 255 11.58 -0.96 -8.58
N ALA A 256 10.65 -1.91 -8.67
CA ALA A 256 10.92 -3.22 -9.23
C ALA A 256 10.50 -3.27 -10.69
N ASP A 257 11.38 -3.84 -11.52
CA ASP A 257 11.06 -4.16 -12.90
C ASP A 257 10.07 -5.33 -12.90
N SER A 258 8.84 -5.03 -13.29
CA SER A 258 7.71 -5.97 -13.15
C SER A 258 6.93 -6.11 -14.44
N ALA A 259 6.25 -7.27 -14.56
CA ALA A 259 5.44 -7.59 -15.72
C ALA A 259 4.23 -6.66 -15.88
N ASN A 260 3.76 -6.03 -14.80
CA ASN A 260 2.55 -5.19 -14.81
C ASN A 260 2.85 -3.69 -14.74
N ASN A 261 3.89 -3.27 -14.02
CA ASN A 261 4.22 -1.83 -13.88
C ASN A 261 5.28 -1.34 -14.88
N GLY A 262 6.02 -2.26 -15.51
CA GLY A 262 7.14 -1.96 -16.38
C GLY A 262 8.48 -1.84 -15.65
N PRO A 263 9.54 -1.44 -16.35
CA PRO A 263 10.91 -1.42 -15.82
C PRO A 263 11.20 -0.18 -14.96
N TRP A 264 10.52 -0.04 -13.81
CA TRP A 264 10.67 1.13 -12.93
C TRP A 264 12.03 1.26 -12.27
N GLY A 265 12.68 0.16 -11.91
CA GLY A 265 14.03 0.17 -11.35
C GLY A 265 15.04 0.64 -12.40
N SER A 266 14.95 0.08 -13.61
CA SER A 266 15.87 0.40 -14.70
C SER A 266 15.66 1.83 -15.19
N ALA A 267 14.41 2.27 -15.37
CA ALA A 267 14.11 3.66 -15.71
C ALA A 267 14.60 4.64 -14.63
N PHE A 268 14.49 4.28 -13.34
CA PHE A 268 15.00 5.14 -12.28
C PHE A 268 16.52 5.27 -12.33
N VAL A 269 17.26 4.17 -12.48
CA VAL A 269 18.72 4.18 -12.51
C VAL A 269 19.28 4.78 -13.80
N GLU A 270 18.74 4.40 -14.96
CA GLU A 270 19.29 4.73 -16.27
C GLU A 270 18.77 6.06 -16.83
N GLU A 271 17.58 6.51 -16.42
CA GLU A 271 16.95 7.71 -16.97
C GLU A 271 16.75 8.80 -15.92
N PHE A 272 16.27 8.47 -14.71
CA PHE A 272 16.00 9.48 -13.68
C PHE A 272 17.27 10.03 -13.05
N ILE A 273 18.16 9.16 -12.55
CA ILE A 273 19.39 9.57 -11.85
C ILE A 273 20.29 10.48 -12.73
N PRO A 274 20.52 10.20 -14.03
CA PRO A 274 21.30 11.11 -14.86
C PRO A 274 20.68 12.50 -15.03
N GLN A 275 19.35 12.60 -15.06
CA GLN A 275 18.67 13.90 -15.11
C GLN A 275 18.75 14.63 -13.77
N LEU A 276 18.69 13.91 -12.64
CA LEU A 276 18.96 14.46 -11.32
C LEU A 276 20.37 15.06 -11.25
N ASP A 277 21.39 14.31 -11.68
CA ASP A 277 22.79 14.76 -11.64
C ASP A 277 23.07 15.94 -12.59
N LYS A 278 22.28 16.06 -13.67
CA LYS A 278 22.33 17.22 -14.56
C LYS A 278 21.64 18.44 -13.97
N ALA A 279 20.50 18.25 -13.31
CA ALA A 279 19.68 19.32 -12.75
C ALA A 279 20.26 19.91 -11.46
N PHE A 280 20.99 19.10 -10.69
CA PHE A 280 21.50 19.47 -9.37
C PHE A 280 22.99 19.14 -9.23
N ARG A 281 23.71 19.88 -8.37
CA ARG A 281 25.14 19.67 -8.10
C ARG A 281 25.37 18.43 -7.23
N THR A 282 24.96 17.26 -7.69
CA THR A 282 25.25 15.99 -7.03
C THR A 282 26.72 15.60 -7.23
N ASP A 283 27.25 14.82 -6.30
CA ASP A 283 28.38 13.93 -6.55
C ASP A 283 27.83 12.70 -7.27
N ALA A 284 28.09 12.62 -8.58
CA ALA A 284 27.49 11.64 -9.47
C ALA A 284 28.15 10.25 -9.41
N ARG A 285 29.05 10.00 -8.45
CA ARG A 285 29.61 8.66 -8.27
C ARG A 285 28.62 7.77 -7.51
N PRO A 286 28.46 6.49 -7.89
CA PRO A 286 27.57 5.57 -7.19
C PRO A 286 27.76 5.52 -5.68
N GLU A 287 29.02 5.57 -5.23
CA GLU A 287 29.36 5.47 -3.80
C GLU A 287 28.84 6.67 -2.98
N ALA A 288 28.53 7.79 -3.62
CA ALA A 288 27.98 9.00 -3.01
C ALA A 288 26.44 9.05 -3.00
N ARG A 289 25.76 8.00 -3.51
CA ARG A 289 24.30 7.88 -3.49
C ARG A 289 23.86 6.86 -2.46
N PHE A 290 23.07 7.28 -1.48
CA PHE A 290 22.58 6.43 -0.39
C PHE A 290 21.07 6.29 -0.43
N LEU A 291 20.60 5.11 -0.03
CA LEU A 291 19.19 4.74 -0.01
C LEU A 291 18.68 4.64 1.43
N THR A 292 17.44 5.07 1.63
CA THR A 292 16.66 4.75 2.83
C THR A 292 15.17 4.72 2.51
N GLY A 293 14.40 4.15 3.42
CA GLY A 293 12.96 4.12 3.34
C GLY A 293 12.37 3.38 4.53
N HIS A 294 11.05 3.48 4.65
CA HIS A 294 10.28 2.84 5.71
C HIS A 294 9.10 2.07 5.11
N SER A 295 8.71 0.91 5.66
CA SER A 295 7.60 0.09 5.14
C SER A 295 7.87 -0.34 3.68
N SER A 296 6.95 -0.10 2.74
CA SER A 296 7.17 -0.33 1.31
C SER A 296 8.36 0.43 0.74
N GLY A 297 8.68 1.61 1.29
CA GLY A 297 9.90 2.34 0.97
C GLY A 297 11.15 1.66 1.54
N GLY A 298 11.01 0.97 2.67
CA GLY A 298 12.05 0.12 3.25
C GLY A 298 12.37 -1.05 2.31
N TRP A 299 11.34 -1.76 1.83
CA TRP A 299 11.55 -2.83 0.84
C TRP A 299 12.15 -2.28 -0.45
N SER A 300 11.64 -1.16 -0.95
CA SER A 300 12.13 -0.53 -2.19
C SER A 300 13.58 -0.06 -2.11
N SER A 301 13.98 0.55 -1.00
CA SER A 301 15.37 0.98 -0.78
C SER A 301 16.32 -0.19 -0.61
N LEU A 302 15.86 -1.33 -0.07
CA LEU A 302 16.64 -2.55 -0.03
C LEU A 302 16.72 -3.21 -1.41
N TRP A 303 15.59 -3.31 -2.12
CA TRP A 303 15.49 -3.86 -3.46
C TRP A 303 16.36 -3.11 -4.46
N LEU A 304 16.29 -1.77 -4.51
CA LEU A 304 17.15 -0.96 -5.38
C LEU A 304 18.64 -1.27 -5.15
N GLN A 305 19.06 -1.42 -3.89
CA GLN A 305 20.45 -1.76 -3.58
C GLN A 305 20.81 -3.17 -4.04
N VAL A 306 19.90 -4.15 -3.93
CA VAL A 306 20.11 -5.54 -4.33
C VAL A 306 20.08 -5.70 -5.86
N ALA A 307 19.11 -5.10 -6.53
CA ALA A 307 18.94 -5.21 -7.98
C ALA A 307 19.94 -4.37 -8.78
N TYR A 308 20.43 -3.26 -8.21
CA TYR A 308 21.39 -2.34 -8.84
C TYR A 308 22.59 -2.11 -7.91
N PRO A 309 23.38 -3.16 -7.61
CA PRO A 309 24.40 -3.14 -6.57
C PRO A 309 25.55 -2.17 -6.86
N ASN A 310 25.72 -1.73 -8.11
CA ASN A 310 26.81 -0.85 -8.55
C ASN A 310 26.41 0.62 -8.63
N ASP A 311 25.14 0.97 -8.42
CA ASP A 311 24.61 2.33 -8.62
C ASP A 311 24.45 3.11 -7.32
N PHE A 312 24.55 2.41 -6.18
CA PHE A 312 24.36 2.95 -4.83
C PHE A 312 25.49 2.55 -3.89
N GLY A 313 25.86 3.50 -3.01
CA GLY A 313 26.91 3.36 -2.02
C GLY A 313 26.47 2.61 -0.75
N GLY A 314 25.17 2.46 -0.52
CA GLY A 314 24.61 1.71 0.60
C GLY A 314 23.15 2.05 0.87
N THR A 315 22.47 1.17 1.59
CA THR A 315 21.07 1.31 2.01
C THR A 315 20.90 1.15 3.51
N TRP A 316 20.01 1.96 4.08
CA TRP A 316 19.52 1.89 5.46
C TRP A 316 18.01 1.76 5.42
N SER A 317 17.55 0.53 5.27
CA SER A 317 16.15 0.18 5.21
C SER A 317 15.57 0.04 6.62
N THR A 318 14.37 0.59 6.85
CA THR A 318 13.70 0.49 8.15
C THR A 318 12.32 -0.14 8.01
N SER A 319 11.99 -1.08 8.90
CA SER A 319 10.76 -1.89 8.83
C SER A 319 10.31 -2.23 7.39
N PRO A 320 11.16 -2.84 6.54
CA PRO A 320 10.77 -3.16 5.17
C PRO A 320 9.54 -4.08 5.15
N ASP A 321 8.69 -3.94 4.13
CA ASP A 321 7.73 -4.99 3.74
C ASP A 321 8.45 -6.35 3.60
N PRO A 322 7.75 -7.51 3.57
CA PRO A 322 8.38 -8.81 3.70
C PRO A 322 9.57 -9.02 2.74
N VAL A 323 10.76 -9.14 3.31
CA VAL A 323 12.02 -9.33 2.56
C VAL A 323 12.19 -10.78 2.08
N THR A 324 11.30 -11.66 2.51
CA THR A 324 11.18 -13.04 2.04
C THR A 324 9.73 -13.48 2.08
N PHE A 325 9.36 -14.41 1.20
CA PHE A 325 8.00 -14.91 1.05
C PHE A 325 7.76 -16.25 1.77
N VAL A 326 8.77 -16.78 2.46
CA VAL A 326 8.57 -17.82 3.49
C VAL A 326 7.88 -17.27 4.74
N ASP A 327 7.90 -15.93 4.91
CA ASP A 327 7.20 -15.21 5.97
C ASP A 327 6.66 -13.88 5.41
N PHE A 328 5.53 -13.97 4.71
CA PHE A 328 4.76 -12.82 4.23
C PHE A 328 3.77 -12.39 5.31
N GLN A 329 4.30 -11.77 6.38
CA GLN A 329 3.56 -11.40 7.59
C GLN A 329 2.90 -12.62 8.26
N ARG A 330 3.70 -13.62 8.58
CA ARG A 330 3.36 -14.91 9.20
C ARG A 330 2.68 -15.93 8.27
N ILE A 331 2.71 -15.68 6.96
CA ILE A 331 2.17 -16.59 5.94
C ILE A 331 3.33 -17.09 5.09
N ASN A 332 3.52 -18.40 5.04
CA ASN A 332 4.49 -18.99 4.13
C ASN A 332 3.84 -19.18 2.76
N LEU A 333 4.05 -18.23 1.83
CA LEU A 333 3.41 -18.27 0.51
C LEU A 333 3.76 -19.51 -0.31
N TYR A 334 4.86 -20.19 0.03
CA TYR A 334 5.30 -21.40 -0.66
C TYR A 334 4.69 -22.69 -0.09
N ALA A 335 4.04 -22.66 1.07
CA ALA A 335 3.58 -23.86 1.78
C ALA A 335 2.17 -23.76 2.37
N ASP A 336 1.77 -22.58 2.84
CA ASP A 336 0.44 -22.37 3.41
C ASP A 336 -0.63 -22.39 2.31
N ALA A 337 -1.76 -23.03 2.59
CA ALA A 337 -2.84 -23.16 1.61
C ALA A 337 -3.71 -21.90 1.48
N ASN A 338 -3.68 -20.98 2.47
CA ASN A 338 -4.68 -19.92 2.57
C ASN A 338 -4.14 -18.64 3.24
N MET A 339 -4.54 -17.47 2.73
CA MET A 339 -4.20 -16.13 3.23
C MET A 339 -4.99 -15.72 4.48
N TYR A 340 -6.22 -16.23 4.64
CA TYR A 340 -7.18 -15.79 5.66
C TYR A 340 -7.19 -16.72 6.87
N TRP A 341 -6.94 -18.01 6.64
CA TRP A 341 -7.05 -19.07 7.66
C TRP A 341 -5.74 -19.83 7.80
N ASP A 342 -5.36 -20.19 9.02
CA ASP A 342 -4.27 -21.13 9.27
C ASP A 342 -4.74 -22.60 9.22
N GLU A 343 -3.82 -23.54 9.44
CA GLU A 343 -4.09 -24.99 9.44
C GLU A 343 -5.08 -25.43 10.53
N HIS A 344 -5.27 -24.61 11.57
CA HIS A 344 -6.24 -24.82 12.63
C HIS A 344 -7.58 -24.12 12.38
N ARG A 345 -7.72 -23.45 11.22
CA ARG A 345 -8.87 -22.60 10.84
C ARG A 345 -9.04 -21.38 11.74
N GLU A 346 -7.95 -20.88 12.30
CA GLU A 346 -7.93 -19.60 12.99
C GLU A 346 -7.65 -18.48 11.99
N HIS A 347 -8.26 -17.31 12.23
CA HIS A 347 -8.12 -16.13 11.40
C HIS A 347 -6.69 -15.57 11.46
N ARG A 348 -6.08 -15.33 10.29
CA ARG A 348 -4.74 -14.77 10.18
C ARG A 348 -4.75 -13.24 10.38
N PRO A 349 -4.00 -12.71 11.36
CA PRO A 349 -3.94 -11.29 11.61
C PRO A 349 -2.97 -10.60 10.63
N LEU A 350 -3.33 -9.42 10.15
CA LEU A 350 -2.46 -8.57 9.33
C LEU A 350 -1.72 -7.53 10.19
N ALA A 351 -2.36 -7.03 11.24
CA ALA A 351 -1.74 -6.06 12.14
C ALA A 351 -2.08 -6.27 13.62
N ARG A 352 -1.17 -5.82 14.48
CA ARG A 352 -1.29 -5.82 15.94
C ARG A 352 -1.06 -4.44 16.55
N ARG A 353 -1.64 -4.24 17.73
CA ARG A 353 -1.41 -3.09 18.60
C ARG A 353 -1.29 -3.59 20.03
N GLN A 354 -0.22 -3.18 20.71
CA GLN A 354 0.06 -3.63 22.09
C GLN A 354 0.08 -5.17 22.21
N GLY A 355 0.66 -5.84 21.21
CA GLY A 355 0.74 -7.30 21.16
C GLY A 355 -0.55 -8.04 20.76
N GLN A 356 -1.67 -7.34 20.62
CA GLN A 356 -2.96 -7.95 20.27
C GLN A 356 -3.33 -7.67 18.80
N PRO A 357 -3.84 -8.66 18.05
CA PRO A 357 -4.42 -8.43 16.74
C PRO A 357 -5.54 -7.38 16.78
N PHE A 358 -5.58 -6.50 15.78
CA PHE A 358 -6.72 -5.56 15.59
C PHE A 358 -7.21 -5.47 14.15
N LEU A 359 -6.52 -6.13 13.22
CA LEU A 359 -6.82 -6.12 11.79
C LEU A 359 -6.45 -7.49 11.21
N TRP A 360 -7.34 -8.05 10.41
CA TRP A 360 -7.23 -9.38 9.83
C TRP A 360 -7.11 -9.32 8.32
N TYR A 361 -6.48 -10.34 7.74
CA TYR A 361 -6.23 -10.39 6.30
C TYR A 361 -7.52 -10.39 5.47
N GLU A 362 -8.54 -11.14 5.87
CA GLU A 362 -9.82 -11.19 5.17
C GLU A 362 -10.48 -9.82 5.13
N ASP A 363 -10.69 -9.17 6.29
CA ASP A 363 -11.30 -7.84 6.37
C ASP A 363 -10.55 -6.80 5.51
N PHE A 364 -9.22 -6.81 5.58
CA PHE A 364 -8.39 -5.89 4.80
C PHE A 364 -8.51 -6.15 3.30
N ALA A 365 -8.41 -7.43 2.90
CA ALA A 365 -8.50 -7.84 1.51
C ALA A 365 -9.90 -7.57 0.93
N SER A 366 -10.97 -7.84 1.67
CA SER A 366 -12.34 -7.56 1.24
C SER A 366 -12.57 -6.06 1.06
N TYR A 367 -12.12 -5.22 2.00
CA TYR A 367 -12.24 -3.76 1.86
C TYR A 367 -11.47 -3.25 0.64
N GLU A 368 -10.23 -3.70 0.49
CA GLU A 368 -9.37 -3.35 -0.63
C GLU A 368 -9.93 -3.84 -1.97
N HIS A 369 -10.54 -5.03 -2.02
CA HIS A 369 -11.20 -5.55 -3.21
C HIS A 369 -12.32 -4.61 -3.70
N ILE A 370 -13.07 -3.99 -2.79
CA ILE A 370 -14.09 -2.99 -3.14
C ILE A 370 -13.46 -1.71 -3.69
N LEU A 371 -12.34 -1.24 -3.11
CA LEU A 371 -11.62 -0.09 -3.64
C LEU A 371 -10.98 -0.36 -5.02
N GLY A 372 -10.59 -1.62 -5.26
CA GLY A 372 -9.90 -2.07 -6.46
C GLY A 372 -8.42 -1.71 -6.45
N TYR A 373 -7.84 -1.65 -7.65
CA TYR A 373 -6.41 -1.40 -7.84
C TYR A 373 -5.88 -0.09 -7.20
N GLY A 374 -4.60 -0.05 -6.86
CA GLY A 374 -3.92 1.13 -6.30
C GLY A 374 -3.66 1.06 -4.79
N GLU A 375 -4.28 0.07 -4.14
CA GLU A 375 -4.11 -0.24 -2.72
C GLU A 375 -2.95 -1.24 -2.47
N GLN A 376 -2.69 -1.60 -1.21
CA GLN A 376 -1.43 -2.24 -0.82
C GLN A 376 -1.33 -3.70 -1.28
N LEU A 377 -2.35 -4.53 -1.06
CA LEU A 377 -2.32 -5.95 -1.44
C LEU A 377 -2.31 -6.14 -2.97
N HIS A 378 -3.11 -5.38 -3.72
CA HIS A 378 -3.06 -5.34 -5.17
C HIS A 378 -1.71 -4.83 -5.67
N SER A 379 -1.05 -3.92 -4.95
CA SER A 379 0.29 -3.46 -5.34
C SER A 379 1.32 -4.58 -5.28
N PHE A 380 1.23 -5.48 -4.29
CA PHE A 380 2.11 -6.65 -4.24
C PHE A 380 1.89 -7.59 -5.42
N GLU A 381 0.63 -7.91 -5.76
CA GLU A 381 0.32 -8.67 -6.97
C GLU A 381 0.82 -7.95 -8.23
N ALA A 382 0.63 -6.63 -8.33
CA ALA A 382 1.09 -5.84 -9.47
C ALA A 382 2.62 -5.87 -9.63
N VAL A 383 3.36 -5.82 -8.53
CA VAL A 383 4.82 -5.86 -8.58
C VAL A 383 5.34 -7.27 -8.84
N PHE A 384 4.78 -8.28 -8.17
CA PHE A 384 5.41 -9.60 -8.11
C PHE A 384 4.79 -10.67 -9.02
N SER A 385 3.51 -10.54 -9.36
CA SER A 385 2.82 -11.54 -10.18
C SER A 385 3.15 -11.44 -11.68
N PRO A 386 3.06 -12.55 -12.41
CA PRO A 386 2.98 -12.51 -13.87
C PRO A 386 1.81 -11.63 -14.36
N ALA A 387 1.95 -11.10 -15.57
CA ALA A 387 0.85 -10.47 -16.28
C ALA A 387 0.05 -11.53 -17.05
N VAL A 388 -1.28 -11.49 -16.94
CA VAL A 388 -2.19 -12.37 -17.69
C VAL A 388 -3.11 -11.53 -18.58
N SER A 389 -3.37 -12.01 -19.79
CA SER A 389 -4.33 -11.37 -20.70
C SER A 389 -5.75 -11.44 -20.14
N VAL A 390 -6.48 -10.34 -20.20
CA VAL A 390 -7.91 -10.30 -19.92
C VAL A 390 -8.68 -10.45 -21.24
N ALA A 391 -9.63 -11.37 -21.28
CA ALA A 391 -10.32 -11.77 -22.50
C ALA A 391 -11.15 -10.63 -23.13
N THR A 392 -11.61 -9.67 -22.32
CA THR A 392 -12.34 -8.47 -22.77
C THR A 392 -12.33 -7.38 -21.70
N PRO A 393 -12.31 -6.08 -22.06
CA PRO A 393 -12.58 -4.96 -21.15
C PRO A 393 -13.99 -4.96 -20.50
N LEU A 394 -14.86 -5.90 -20.90
CA LEU A 394 -16.27 -6.04 -20.48
C LEU A 394 -16.50 -7.21 -19.51
N ASP A 395 -15.45 -7.88 -19.05
CA ASP A 395 -15.58 -8.79 -17.91
C ASP A 395 -15.80 -7.93 -16.65
N PRO A 396 -16.85 -8.15 -15.84
CA PRO A 396 -17.04 -7.44 -14.57
C PRO A 396 -15.82 -7.52 -13.66
N THR A 397 -15.04 -8.61 -13.75
CA THR A 397 -13.76 -8.76 -13.03
C THR A 397 -12.59 -8.02 -13.70
N ALA A 398 -12.73 -7.63 -14.98
CA ALA A 398 -11.75 -6.81 -15.69
C ALA A 398 -11.83 -5.33 -15.29
N VAL A 399 -13.03 -4.79 -14.97
CA VAL A 399 -13.16 -3.40 -14.47
C VAL A 399 -12.42 -3.22 -13.13
N GLN A 400 -12.38 -4.28 -12.31
CA GLN A 400 -11.76 -4.27 -10.98
C GLN A 400 -10.25 -4.05 -11.00
N ASN A 401 -9.56 -4.51 -12.05
CA ASN A 401 -8.09 -4.60 -12.09
C ASN A 401 -7.44 -4.09 -13.38
N ALA A 402 -8.22 -3.75 -14.42
CA ALA A 402 -7.66 -3.18 -15.63
C ALA A 402 -7.64 -1.65 -15.52
N ILE A 403 -6.44 -1.09 -15.41
CA ILE A 403 -6.20 0.22 -16.03
C ILE A 403 -6.60 0.05 -17.51
N PRO A 404 -7.30 1.00 -18.13
CA PRO A 404 -7.46 1.03 -19.59
C PRO A 404 -6.06 1.11 -20.21
N ALA A 405 -5.44 -0.04 -20.41
CA ALA A 405 -4.11 -0.21 -20.95
C ALA A 405 -4.27 -0.92 -22.30
N PRO A 406 -3.54 -0.49 -23.33
CA PRO A 406 -3.68 -1.03 -24.68
C PRO A 406 -3.36 -2.53 -24.80
N ASN A 407 -2.75 -3.14 -23.78
CA ASN A 407 -2.35 -4.54 -23.80
C ASN A 407 -3.39 -5.51 -23.19
N SER A 408 -4.48 -5.01 -22.58
CA SER A 408 -5.49 -5.85 -21.93
C SER A 408 -4.87 -6.92 -21.01
N THR A 409 -3.99 -6.52 -20.09
CA THR A 409 -3.37 -7.42 -19.10
C THR A 409 -3.67 -6.97 -17.68
N ARG A 410 -3.74 -7.91 -16.75
CA ARG A 410 -3.79 -7.65 -15.31
C ARG A 410 -2.78 -8.53 -14.56
N PRO A 411 -2.41 -8.17 -13.31
CA PRO A 411 -1.66 -9.08 -12.46
C PRO A 411 -2.44 -10.37 -12.23
N GLN A 412 -1.77 -11.53 -12.33
CA GLN A 412 -2.35 -12.80 -11.89
C GLN A 412 -2.52 -12.76 -10.37
N PRO A 413 -3.71 -13.05 -9.82
CA PRO A 413 -3.90 -13.05 -8.37
C PRO A 413 -3.02 -14.10 -7.70
N LEU A 414 -2.37 -13.75 -6.59
CA LEU A 414 -1.61 -14.70 -5.77
C LEU A 414 -2.56 -15.61 -4.99
N TRP A 415 -3.74 -15.12 -4.62
CA TRP A 415 -4.77 -15.92 -3.98
C TRP A 415 -6.15 -15.59 -4.56
N ASN A 416 -7.10 -16.47 -4.30
CA ASN A 416 -8.50 -16.18 -4.54
C ASN A 416 -9.00 -15.18 -3.49
N TRP A 417 -9.32 -13.96 -3.91
CA TRP A 417 -9.75 -12.86 -3.03
C TRP A 417 -11.07 -13.10 -2.27
N GLU A 418 -11.86 -14.10 -2.65
CA GLU A 418 -13.07 -14.51 -1.94
C GLU A 418 -12.76 -15.60 -0.89
N THR A 419 -11.96 -16.61 -1.25
CA THR A 419 -11.74 -17.79 -0.41
C THR A 419 -10.44 -17.77 0.40
N GLY A 420 -9.49 -16.92 0.01
CA GLY A 420 -8.13 -16.86 0.55
C GLY A 420 -7.18 -17.93 0.01
N GLU A 421 -7.63 -18.85 -0.84
CA GLU A 421 -6.81 -19.98 -1.34
C GLU A 421 -5.61 -19.47 -2.15
N ILE A 422 -4.40 -19.88 -1.76
CA ILE A 422 -3.15 -19.43 -2.38
C ILE A 422 -2.87 -20.22 -3.66
N ASP A 423 -2.61 -19.51 -4.76
CA ASP A 423 -2.05 -20.09 -5.97
C ASP A 423 -0.52 -20.20 -5.81
N HIS A 424 -0.06 -21.39 -5.41
CA HIS A 424 1.36 -21.65 -5.24
C HIS A 424 2.17 -21.51 -6.53
N SER A 425 1.57 -21.62 -7.72
CA SER A 425 2.29 -21.38 -8.97
C SER A 425 2.65 -19.90 -9.13
N VAL A 426 1.75 -19.00 -8.70
CA VAL A 426 2.00 -17.56 -8.65
C VAL A 426 3.00 -17.23 -7.54
N ALA A 427 2.88 -17.86 -6.37
CA ALA A 427 3.88 -17.72 -5.30
C ALA A 427 5.29 -18.10 -5.78
N GLN A 428 5.44 -19.19 -6.55
CA GLN A 428 6.73 -19.54 -7.16
C GLN A 428 7.23 -18.47 -8.14
N ALA A 429 6.35 -17.83 -8.92
CA ALA A 429 6.75 -16.74 -9.80
C ALA A 429 7.23 -15.50 -9.03
N TRP A 430 6.70 -15.25 -7.83
CA TRP A 430 7.15 -14.15 -6.95
C TRP A 430 8.58 -14.33 -6.47
N LYS A 431 9.09 -15.57 -6.38
CA LYS A 431 10.41 -15.93 -5.81
C LYS A 431 11.60 -15.14 -6.36
N LYS A 432 11.53 -14.62 -7.59
CA LYS A 432 12.56 -13.74 -8.17
C LYS A 432 12.67 -12.37 -7.49
N TYR A 433 11.69 -11.99 -6.66
CA TYR A 433 11.67 -10.77 -5.85
C TYR A 433 11.90 -11.07 -4.35
N ASP A 434 12.07 -12.33 -3.97
CA ASP A 434 12.40 -12.71 -2.59
C ASP A 434 13.88 -12.37 -2.33
N ILE A 435 14.11 -11.31 -1.54
CA ILE A 435 15.45 -10.76 -1.31
C ILE A 435 16.33 -11.77 -0.56
N VAL A 436 15.78 -12.48 0.44
CA VAL A 436 16.54 -13.52 1.15
C VAL A 436 16.93 -14.63 0.18
N HIS A 437 15.99 -15.09 -0.65
CA HIS A 437 16.28 -16.14 -1.63
C HIS A 437 17.40 -15.74 -2.60
N LEU A 438 17.34 -14.53 -3.17
CA LEU A 438 18.37 -13.99 -4.05
C LEU A 438 19.73 -13.95 -3.34
N LEU A 439 19.76 -13.38 -2.13
CA LEU A 439 20.95 -13.26 -1.32
C LEU A 439 21.49 -14.61 -0.86
N GLU A 440 20.71 -15.68 -0.80
CA GLU A 440 21.18 -17.04 -0.52
C GLU A 440 21.72 -17.74 -1.77
N SER A 441 21.12 -17.49 -2.92
CA SER A 441 21.44 -18.18 -4.17
C SER A 441 22.67 -17.66 -4.93
N ASP A 442 23.08 -16.40 -4.71
CA ASP A 442 24.09 -15.76 -5.56
C ASP A 442 25.27 -15.15 -4.76
N ASP A 443 26.42 -15.84 -4.79
CA ASP A 443 27.68 -15.37 -4.18
C ASP A 443 28.24 -14.10 -4.85
N ALA A 444 28.11 -13.96 -6.17
CA ALA A 444 28.64 -12.82 -6.88
C ALA A 444 27.88 -11.55 -6.47
N LEU A 445 26.55 -11.65 -6.39
CA LEU A 445 25.69 -10.60 -5.87
C LEU A 445 26.05 -10.23 -4.42
N ARG A 446 26.16 -11.23 -3.52
CA ARG A 446 26.59 -10.99 -2.13
C ARG A 446 27.92 -10.25 -2.05
N ASN A 447 28.88 -10.62 -2.89
CA ASN A 447 30.19 -9.96 -2.95
C ASN A 447 30.09 -8.48 -3.36
N GLN A 448 29.24 -8.15 -4.34
CA GLN A 448 29.00 -6.76 -4.76
C GLN A 448 28.30 -5.92 -3.67
N LEU A 449 27.53 -6.57 -2.79
CA LEU A 449 26.74 -5.94 -1.73
C LEU A 449 27.49 -5.78 -0.40
N ARG A 450 28.75 -6.24 -0.31
CA ARG A 450 29.53 -6.20 0.94
C ARG A 450 29.59 -4.79 1.51
N GLY A 451 29.12 -4.65 2.74
CA GLY A 451 29.13 -3.40 3.51
C GLY A 451 28.16 -2.33 3.00
N LYS A 452 27.18 -2.72 2.16
CA LYS A 452 26.15 -1.82 1.61
C LYS A 452 24.77 -2.03 2.23
N LEU A 453 24.54 -3.13 2.96
CA LEU A 453 23.23 -3.46 3.50
C LEU A 453 23.12 -3.14 5.00
N THR A 454 22.21 -2.24 5.35
CA THR A 454 21.70 -2.07 6.72
C THR A 454 20.18 -2.21 6.71
N VAL A 455 19.65 -3.07 7.58
CA VAL A 455 18.21 -3.21 7.83
C VAL A 455 17.95 -3.05 9.33
N ILE A 456 17.00 -2.19 9.70
CA ILE A 456 16.65 -1.91 11.09
C ILE A 456 15.16 -2.17 11.27
N MET A 457 14.80 -3.00 12.25
CA MET A 457 13.42 -3.46 12.46
C MET A 457 13.09 -3.46 13.95
N GLY A 458 11.86 -3.09 14.29
CA GLY A 458 11.36 -3.22 15.67
C GLY A 458 10.93 -4.65 15.99
N THR A 459 11.20 -5.15 17.20
CA THR A 459 10.79 -6.52 17.57
C THR A 459 9.29 -6.66 17.81
N ALA A 460 8.56 -5.54 17.88
CA ALA A 460 7.12 -5.46 18.08
C ALA A 460 6.43 -4.77 16.89
N ASP A 461 6.96 -4.91 15.67
CA ASP A 461 6.43 -4.29 14.46
C ASP A 461 4.92 -4.51 14.32
N THR A 462 4.21 -3.45 13.92
CA THR A 462 2.75 -3.43 13.88
C THR A 462 2.19 -4.43 12.87
N PHE A 463 2.90 -4.68 11.77
CA PHE A 463 2.42 -5.47 10.63
C PHE A 463 3.06 -6.86 10.57
N TYR A 464 3.68 -7.31 11.67
CA TYR A 464 4.38 -8.59 11.76
C TYR A 464 5.55 -8.76 10.77
N LEU A 465 6.17 -7.65 10.35
CA LEU A 465 7.27 -7.66 9.39
C LEU A 465 8.59 -8.16 10.00
N GLU A 466 8.68 -8.24 11.33
CA GLU A 466 9.88 -8.65 12.03
C GLU A 466 10.26 -10.12 11.76
N GLY A 467 9.28 -10.97 11.45
CA GLY A 467 9.51 -12.39 11.16
C GLY A 467 10.41 -12.58 9.93
N ALA A 468 10.02 -12.00 8.78
CA ALA A 468 10.85 -11.96 7.58
C ALA A 468 12.24 -11.35 7.81
N THR A 469 12.33 -10.33 8.66
CA THR A 469 13.63 -9.68 8.98
C THR A 469 14.53 -10.56 9.86
N ARG A 470 13.96 -11.35 10.78
CA ARG A 470 14.70 -12.36 11.55
C ARG A 470 15.29 -13.42 10.63
N ILE A 471 14.50 -13.89 9.66
CA ILE A 471 14.98 -14.86 8.65
C ILE A 471 16.14 -14.27 7.84
N LEU A 472 16.03 -13.01 7.39
CA LEU A 472 17.16 -12.32 6.74
C LEU A 472 18.39 -12.26 7.66
N GLN A 473 18.23 -11.94 8.95
CA GLN A 473 19.34 -11.89 9.90
C GLN A 473 20.03 -13.26 10.03
N GLU A 474 19.27 -14.33 10.22
CA GLU A 474 19.77 -15.70 10.34
C GLU A 474 20.48 -16.15 9.06
N SER A 475 19.91 -15.89 7.89
CA SER A 475 20.53 -16.19 6.60
C SER A 475 21.85 -15.44 6.41
N MET A 476 21.90 -14.14 6.74
CA MET A 476 23.13 -13.34 6.62
C MET A 476 24.22 -13.83 7.58
N GLN A 477 23.87 -14.25 8.80
CA GLN A 477 24.81 -14.85 9.75
C GLN A 477 25.36 -16.18 9.22
N ARG A 478 24.49 -17.08 8.73
CA ARG A 478 24.87 -18.38 8.16
C ARG A 478 25.82 -18.23 6.96
N LEU A 479 25.64 -17.18 6.17
CA LEU A 479 26.46 -16.88 5.00
C LEU A 479 27.74 -16.09 5.33
N ASN A 480 28.02 -15.79 6.61
CA ASN A 480 29.11 -14.93 7.05
C ASN A 480 29.12 -13.55 6.33
N SER A 481 27.92 -13.02 6.06
CA SER A 481 27.74 -11.71 5.43
C SER A 481 28.07 -10.58 6.40
N ASN A 482 28.54 -9.45 5.87
CA ASN A 482 28.75 -8.22 6.64
C ASN A 482 27.55 -7.25 6.56
N ALA A 483 26.40 -7.72 6.06
CA ALA A 483 25.14 -7.00 6.16
C ALA A 483 24.79 -6.77 7.63
N ARG A 484 24.34 -5.56 7.98
CA ARG A 484 23.96 -5.22 9.35
C ARG A 484 22.45 -5.27 9.51
N ILE A 485 21.96 -6.30 10.20
CA ILE A 485 20.53 -6.46 10.50
C ILE A 485 20.33 -6.24 12.00
N GLU A 486 19.62 -5.17 12.35
CA GLU A 486 19.39 -4.71 13.73
C GLU A 486 17.91 -4.90 14.11
N LEU A 487 17.67 -5.62 15.20
CA LEU A 487 16.35 -5.78 15.81
C LEU A 487 16.29 -4.91 17.08
N VAL A 488 15.48 -3.86 17.06
CA VAL A 488 15.34 -2.90 18.17
C VAL A 488 14.21 -3.37 19.09
N PRO A 489 14.48 -3.66 20.37
CA PRO A 489 13.48 -4.14 21.31
C PRO A 489 12.28 -3.20 21.45
N ASP A 490 11.09 -3.79 21.53
CA ASP A 490 9.79 -3.16 21.84
C ASP A 490 9.31 -2.04 20.90
N LYS A 491 10.10 -1.72 19.86
CA LYS A 491 9.70 -0.78 18.82
C LYS A 491 8.67 -1.41 17.90
N THR A 492 7.66 -0.62 17.57
CA THR A 492 6.59 -0.90 16.61
C THR A 492 6.92 -0.28 15.25
N HIS A 493 6.04 -0.51 14.27
CA HIS A 493 6.20 0.09 12.95
C HIS A 493 6.21 1.63 13.03
N PHE A 494 5.36 2.21 13.89
CA PHE A 494 5.10 3.65 13.88
C PHE A 494 6.07 4.47 14.74
N ASP A 495 6.78 3.86 15.68
CA ASP A 495 7.68 4.55 16.63
C ASP A 495 9.15 4.14 16.50
N LEU A 496 9.48 3.20 15.60
CA LEU A 496 10.86 2.84 15.28
C LEU A 496 11.62 4.05 14.69
N LEU A 497 11.06 4.68 13.65
CA LEU A 497 11.74 5.74 12.89
C LEU A 497 11.58 7.13 13.52
N ASP A 498 12.02 7.24 14.77
CA ASP A 498 12.07 8.49 15.53
C ASP A 498 13.22 9.42 15.07
N GLY A 499 13.27 10.62 15.65
CA GLY A 499 14.27 11.63 15.30
C GLY A 499 15.72 11.18 15.57
N ALA A 500 15.94 10.39 16.63
CA ALA A 500 17.28 9.91 16.98
C ALA A 500 17.76 8.87 15.97
N LEU A 501 16.89 7.94 15.56
CA LEU A 501 17.22 6.96 14.54
C LEU A 501 17.48 7.61 13.18
N ARG A 502 16.65 8.59 12.77
CA ARG A 502 16.88 9.35 11.54
C ARG A 502 18.24 10.05 11.54
N SER A 503 18.59 10.73 12.64
CA SER A 503 19.91 11.37 12.78
C SER A 503 21.05 10.35 12.75
N ARG A 504 20.90 9.18 13.39
CA ARG A 504 21.90 8.10 13.34
C ARG A 504 22.15 7.65 11.89
N ILE A 505 21.10 7.35 11.15
CA ILE A 505 21.18 6.89 9.75
C ILE A 505 21.95 7.90 8.88
N ILE A 506 21.60 9.19 8.99
CA ILE A 506 22.26 10.27 8.23
C ILE A 506 23.74 10.38 8.59
N ASN A 507 24.07 10.29 9.89
CA ASN A 507 25.45 10.35 10.36
C ASN A 507 26.29 9.16 9.89
N GLU A 508 25.71 7.96 9.84
CA GLU A 508 26.40 6.77 9.34
C GLU A 508 26.67 6.85 7.83
N MET A 509 25.69 7.32 7.04
CA MET A 509 25.87 7.60 5.60
C MET A 509 26.99 8.62 5.38
N ALA A 510 26.98 9.71 6.16
CA ALA A 510 28.00 10.76 6.07
C ALA A 510 29.40 10.26 6.44
N THR A 511 29.49 9.41 7.46
CA THR A 511 30.75 8.78 7.87
C THR A 511 31.28 7.87 6.76
N LYS A 512 30.40 7.07 6.15
CA LYS A 512 30.75 6.20 5.02
C LYS A 512 31.24 7.03 3.83
N TYR A 513 30.53 8.08 3.45
CA TYR A 513 30.91 8.99 2.37
C TYR A 513 32.31 9.61 2.58
N GLN A 514 32.60 10.14 3.77
CA GLN A 514 33.92 10.71 4.07
C GLN A 514 35.04 9.67 4.01
N SER A 515 34.81 8.45 4.50
CA SER A 515 35.81 7.37 4.45
C SER A 515 36.22 7.01 3.01
N GLN A 516 35.27 7.09 2.06
CA GLN A 516 35.51 6.82 0.64
C GLN A 516 36.30 7.95 -0.03
N GLN A 517 36.10 9.20 0.40
CA GLN A 517 36.90 10.33 -0.09
C GLN A 517 38.36 10.24 0.35
N ILE A 518 38.60 9.83 1.61
CA ILE A 518 39.96 9.68 2.16
C ILE A 518 40.69 8.53 1.46
N GLY A 519 40.01 7.39 1.24
CA GLY A 519 40.58 6.25 0.52
C GLY A 519 40.94 6.56 -0.93
N ALA A 520 40.19 7.43 -1.60
CA ALA A 520 40.51 7.91 -2.95
C ALA A 520 41.65 8.94 -2.99
N ALA A 521 41.94 9.61 -1.87
CA ALA A 521 43.01 10.61 -1.75
C ALA A 521 44.36 10.03 -1.29
N ALA A 522 44.41 8.75 -0.88
CA ALA A 522 45.67 8.07 -0.59
C ALA A 522 46.46 7.85 -1.90
N PRO A 523 47.73 8.28 -2.02
CA PRO A 523 48.53 7.97 -3.18
C PRO A 523 48.65 6.44 -3.30
N ALA A 524 48.53 5.91 -4.51
CA ALA A 524 48.95 4.53 -4.78
C ALA A 524 50.40 4.40 -4.31
N SER A 525 50.64 3.63 -3.25
CA SER A 525 51.98 3.29 -2.83
C SER A 525 52.62 2.49 -3.96
N ASN A 526 53.60 3.11 -4.63
CA ASN A 526 54.40 2.55 -5.71
C ASN A 526 55.01 1.20 -5.39
#